data_AF-A0A7H9F9Y5-F1
#
_entry.id   AF-A0A7H9F9Y5-F1
#
_cell.length_a   1.000
_cell.length_b   1.000
_cell.length_c   1.000
_cell.angle_alpha   90.00
_cell.angle_beta   90.00
_cell.angle_gamma   90.00
#
_symmetry.space_group_name_H-M   'P 1'
#
loop_
_entity.id
_entity.type
_entity.pdbx_description
1 polymer ?
#
loop_
_entity_poly.entity_id
_entity_poly.type
_entity_poly.pdbx_seq_one_letter_code
_entity_poly.pdbx_strand_id
1 'polypeptide(L)'
;MPQHRSAPQRVSQPHAVQHRAVPRQANRESVKFNEGWGNVRARDKATRPVHVNQRQIQDRHVEGNHQLDNRHIDNSRDIRGNNLVIDNHHNNIVVPPNRRRVYHDVVVVRPYGHWYGGYGSYYDDNDAWKWLAFTAITLKLLDNINEEQQREHEAAQVKATTAPLNDPVTWSNGDASGSVTAVREGTSSSGRYCREFQQTITVGGKKEDAFGTACQKPDGSWEIVSD
;
A
#
# COMPACT_ATOMS: atom_id res chain seq x y z
N MET A 1 85.75 19.29 -16.36
CA MET A 1 84.70 18.95 -15.39
C MET A 1 83.35 19.35 -15.98
N PRO A 2 82.68 18.49 -16.78
CA PRO A 2 81.38 18.83 -17.34
C PRO A 2 80.25 18.46 -16.37
N GLN A 3 79.27 19.35 -16.32
CA GLN A 3 78.10 19.32 -15.46
C GLN A 3 77.14 18.20 -15.89
N HIS A 4 76.79 17.28 -14.98
CA HIS A 4 75.73 16.31 -15.20
C HIS A 4 74.36 17.00 -15.07
N ARG A 5 73.69 17.24 -16.21
CA ARG A 5 72.27 17.58 -16.28
C ARG A 5 71.44 16.35 -15.86
N SER A 6 70.68 16.47 -14.78
CA SER A 6 69.63 15.52 -14.42
C SER A 6 68.48 15.60 -15.43
N ALA A 7 68.06 14.45 -15.95
CA ALA A 7 66.90 14.31 -16.84
C ALA A 7 65.59 14.60 -16.06
N PRO A 8 64.55 15.16 -16.70
CA PRO A 8 63.27 15.40 -16.04
C PRO A 8 62.51 14.08 -15.81
N GLN A 9 61.99 13.90 -14.59
CA GLN A 9 61.12 12.79 -14.22
C GLN A 9 59.81 12.84 -15.01
N ARG A 10 59.44 11.71 -15.61
CA ARG A 10 58.18 11.53 -16.34
C ARG A 10 57.04 11.44 -15.31
N VAL A 11 56.24 12.51 -15.20
CA VAL A 11 54.99 12.50 -14.43
C VAL A 11 54.04 11.49 -15.04
N SER A 12 53.76 10.41 -14.32
CA SER A 12 52.78 9.40 -14.73
C SER A 12 51.39 9.94 -14.44
N GLN A 13 50.61 10.20 -15.49
CA GLN A 13 49.21 10.62 -15.39
C GLN A 13 48.36 9.50 -14.76
N PRO A 14 47.39 9.81 -13.89
CA PRO A 14 46.44 8.81 -13.43
C PRO A 14 45.52 8.38 -14.58
N HIS A 15 45.43 7.07 -14.79
CA HIS A 15 44.54 6.47 -15.77
C HIS A 15 43.09 6.86 -15.48
N ALA A 16 42.42 7.46 -16.47
CA ALA A 16 40.99 7.73 -16.43
C ALA A 16 40.23 6.40 -16.25
N VAL A 17 39.48 6.29 -15.15
CA VAL A 17 38.52 5.21 -14.94
C VAL A 17 37.41 5.37 -15.98
N GLN A 18 37.43 4.52 -17.01
CA GLN A 18 36.30 4.42 -17.94
C GLN A 18 35.09 3.93 -17.14
N HIS A 19 34.13 4.82 -16.90
CA HIS A 19 32.78 4.40 -16.52
C HIS A 19 32.23 3.53 -17.66
N ARG A 20 32.29 2.20 -17.49
CA ARG A 20 31.51 1.29 -18.33
C ARG A 20 30.05 1.72 -18.19
N ALA A 21 29.48 2.18 -19.28
CA ALA A 21 28.05 2.33 -19.41
C ALA A 21 27.40 1.00 -18.99
N VAL A 22 26.51 1.08 -18.00
CA VAL A 22 25.66 -0.04 -17.61
C VAL A 22 24.91 -0.49 -18.87
N PRO A 23 24.99 -1.76 -19.29
CA PRO A 23 24.26 -2.21 -20.45
C PRO A 23 22.76 -2.00 -20.19
N ARG A 24 22.10 -1.21 -21.06
CA ARG A 24 20.64 -1.08 -21.10
C ARG A 24 20.07 -2.51 -21.07
N GLN A 25 19.38 -2.84 -19.99
CA GLN A 25 18.93 -4.19 -19.74
C GLN A 25 18.08 -4.69 -20.91
N ALA A 26 18.45 -5.89 -21.33
CA ALA A 26 17.79 -6.70 -22.31
C ALA A 26 16.31 -6.89 -21.96
N ASN A 27 15.47 -6.83 -23.00
CA ASN A 27 14.25 -7.60 -23.22
C ASN A 27 13.82 -8.49 -22.03
N ARG A 28 13.21 -7.88 -20.99
CA ARG A 28 12.56 -8.61 -19.90
C ARG A 28 11.12 -8.78 -20.37
N GLU A 29 10.73 -10.01 -20.73
CA GLU A 29 9.31 -10.32 -20.95
C GLU A 29 8.53 -9.69 -19.78
N SER A 30 7.62 -8.78 -20.11
CA SER A 30 6.87 -8.04 -19.10
C SER A 30 6.15 -9.06 -18.22
N VAL A 31 6.51 -9.17 -16.95
CA VAL A 31 5.78 -10.01 -15.99
C VAL A 31 4.31 -9.63 -16.08
N LYS A 32 3.46 -10.59 -16.44
CA LYS A 32 2.02 -10.41 -16.59
C LYS A 32 1.34 -10.79 -15.29
N PHE A 33 0.60 -9.83 -14.74
CA PHE A 33 -0.26 -10.04 -13.57
C PHE A 33 -1.71 -10.21 -14.01
N ASN A 34 -2.41 -11.14 -13.38
CA ASN A 34 -3.85 -11.27 -13.49
C ASN A 34 -4.54 -10.09 -12.81
N GLU A 35 -5.74 -9.73 -13.28
CA GLU A 35 -6.52 -8.63 -12.74
C GLU A 35 -7.83 -9.12 -12.12
N GLY A 36 -8.21 -8.54 -10.98
CA GLY A 36 -9.49 -8.80 -10.33
C GLY A 36 -9.37 -8.89 -8.81
N TRP A 37 -10.39 -8.41 -8.10
CA TRP A 37 -10.57 -8.64 -6.67
C TRP A 37 -11.65 -9.69 -6.47
N GLY A 38 -11.28 -10.98 -6.38
CA GLY A 38 -12.19 -12.07 -6.01
C GLY A 38 -13.63 -11.91 -6.53
N ASN A 39 -14.62 -11.95 -5.62
CA ASN A 39 -16.05 -11.89 -5.94
C ASN A 39 -16.66 -10.47 -5.93
N VAL A 40 -15.86 -9.40 -5.82
CA VAL A 40 -16.38 -8.02 -5.75
C VAL A 40 -16.80 -7.57 -7.15
N ARG A 41 -18.10 -7.35 -7.37
CA ARG A 41 -18.61 -6.98 -8.70
C ARG A 41 -18.18 -5.56 -9.05
N ALA A 42 -17.93 -5.30 -10.33
CA ALA A 42 -17.62 -3.95 -10.82
C ALA A 42 -18.68 -2.89 -10.43
N ARG A 43 -19.95 -3.30 -10.27
CA ARG A 43 -21.05 -2.42 -9.87
C ARG A 43 -20.95 -1.96 -8.41
N ASP A 44 -20.27 -2.72 -7.56
CA ASP A 44 -19.97 -2.37 -6.16
C ASP A 44 -18.74 -1.45 -6.07
N LYS A 45 -17.92 -1.41 -7.13
CA LYS A 45 -16.74 -0.54 -7.28
C LYS A 45 -17.04 0.77 -8.01
N ALA A 46 -18.11 0.84 -8.82
CA ALA A 46 -18.38 1.98 -9.69
C ALA A 46 -19.11 3.13 -8.97
N THR A 47 -18.46 4.29 -8.92
CA THR A 47 -19.02 5.57 -8.47
C THR A 47 -20.33 5.92 -9.21
N ARG A 48 -21.47 5.79 -8.52
CA ARG A 48 -22.60 6.70 -8.73
C ARG A 48 -22.64 7.69 -7.57
N PRO A 49 -22.75 9.00 -7.81
CA PRO A 49 -23.03 9.94 -6.74
C PRO A 49 -24.39 9.59 -6.14
N VAL A 50 -24.44 9.36 -4.83
CA VAL A 50 -25.70 9.29 -4.11
C VAL A 50 -26.18 10.74 -3.96
N HIS A 51 -27.15 11.14 -4.79
CA HIS A 51 -28.01 12.26 -4.45
C HIS A 51 -28.79 11.84 -3.20
N VAL A 52 -28.36 12.35 -2.04
CA VAL A 52 -29.16 12.25 -0.81
C VAL A 52 -30.37 13.14 -1.02
N ASN A 53 -31.51 12.52 -1.31
CA ASN A 53 -32.78 13.23 -1.38
C ASN A 53 -33.18 13.57 0.05
N GLN A 54 -32.98 14.83 0.42
CA GLN A 54 -33.20 15.35 1.75
C GLN A 54 -34.70 15.48 2.00
N ARG A 55 -35.38 14.39 2.40
CA ARG A 55 -36.74 14.46 2.96
C ARG A 55 -37.03 13.30 3.93
N GLN A 56 -37.32 13.74 5.15
CA GLN A 56 -38.10 13.10 6.22
C GLN A 56 -37.44 11.99 7.05
N ILE A 57 -36.89 12.41 8.20
CA ILE A 57 -37.24 11.79 9.48
C ILE A 57 -37.56 12.94 10.45
N GLN A 58 -38.84 13.07 10.80
CA GLN A 58 -39.34 13.90 11.90
C GLN A 58 -39.20 13.13 13.22
N ASP A 59 -39.02 13.90 14.29
CA ASP A 59 -39.20 13.58 15.71
C ASP A 59 -38.15 12.71 16.41
N ARG A 60 -37.29 13.35 17.23
CA ARG A 60 -37.64 13.72 18.62
C ARG A 60 -36.52 14.58 19.25
N HIS A 61 -36.89 15.71 19.85
CA HIS A 61 -35.99 16.56 20.62
C HIS A 61 -35.42 15.82 21.84
N VAL A 62 -34.10 15.82 21.98
CA VAL A 62 -33.40 15.72 23.27
C VAL A 62 -32.37 16.85 23.27
N GLU A 63 -32.53 17.79 24.19
CA GLU A 63 -31.56 18.86 24.43
C GLU A 63 -30.24 18.27 24.93
N GLY A 64 -29.17 18.53 24.17
CA GLY A 64 -27.81 18.14 24.52
C GLY A 64 -26.85 19.06 23.80
N ASN A 65 -26.24 19.97 24.56
CA ASN A 65 -25.27 20.95 24.09
C ASN A 65 -24.01 20.20 23.61
N HIS A 66 -23.87 19.98 22.31
CA HIS A 66 -22.60 19.58 21.71
C HIS A 66 -22.28 20.52 20.56
N GLN A 67 -21.31 21.39 20.85
CA GLN A 67 -20.61 22.24 19.91
C GLN A 67 -20.24 21.43 18.67
N LEU A 68 -20.68 21.91 17.51
CA LEU A 68 -20.54 21.23 16.22
C LEU A 68 -19.06 21.08 15.89
N ASP A 69 -18.47 19.95 16.27
CA ASP A 69 -17.16 19.54 15.80
C ASP A 69 -17.27 19.17 14.32
N ASN A 70 -16.27 19.59 13.54
CA ASN A 70 -16.24 19.47 12.09
C ASN A 70 -16.72 18.09 11.63
N ARG A 71 -17.87 18.06 10.94
CA ARG A 71 -18.40 16.86 10.29
C ARG A 71 -17.35 16.36 9.28
N HIS A 72 -16.55 15.38 9.67
CA HIS A 72 -15.80 14.55 8.72
C HIS A 72 -16.85 13.91 7.80
N ILE A 73 -16.91 14.36 6.55
CA ILE A 73 -17.85 13.83 5.57
C ILE A 73 -17.33 12.45 5.18
N ASP A 74 -17.86 11.41 5.82
CA ASP A 74 -17.60 10.04 5.43
C ASP A 74 -18.28 9.76 4.07
N ASN A 75 -17.48 9.82 3.00
CA ASN A 75 -17.92 9.48 1.64
C ASN A 75 -17.91 7.96 1.39
N SER A 76 -17.73 7.14 2.42
CA SER A 76 -17.71 5.70 2.26
C SER A 76 -19.10 5.11 2.10
N ARG A 77 -19.15 3.94 1.47
CA ARG A 77 -20.39 3.16 1.30
C ARG A 77 -20.14 1.71 1.68
N ASP A 78 -21.13 1.10 2.32
CA ASP A 78 -21.09 -0.32 2.64
C ASP A 78 -21.13 -1.18 1.35
N ILE A 79 -20.36 -2.25 1.34
CA ILE A 79 -20.40 -3.25 0.27
C ILE A 79 -21.61 -4.15 0.48
N ARG A 80 -22.61 -4.03 -0.41
CA ARG A 80 -23.84 -4.84 -0.39
C ARG A 80 -23.55 -6.27 -0.87
N GLY A 81 -24.04 -7.27 -0.13
CA GLY A 81 -23.98 -8.68 -0.55
C GLY A 81 -23.36 -9.62 0.49
N ASN A 82 -23.04 -10.83 0.05
CA ASN A 82 -22.42 -11.90 0.85
C ASN A 82 -21.04 -11.48 1.38
N ASN A 83 -20.49 -12.29 2.29
CA ASN A 83 -19.16 -12.06 2.87
C ASN A 83 -18.08 -11.89 1.80
N LEU A 84 -17.23 -10.87 1.99
CA LEU A 84 -16.08 -10.62 1.14
C LEU A 84 -14.94 -11.54 1.59
N VAL A 85 -14.28 -12.19 0.63
CA VAL A 85 -13.15 -13.09 0.87
C VAL A 85 -11.91 -12.46 0.26
N ILE A 86 -10.85 -12.32 1.05
CA ILE A 86 -9.51 -12.00 0.58
C ILE A 86 -8.74 -13.31 0.46
N ASP A 87 -8.15 -13.55 -0.72
CA ASP A 87 -7.28 -14.68 -0.99
C ASP A 87 -5.85 -14.16 -1.22
N ASN A 88 -4.99 -14.35 -0.23
CA ASN A 88 -3.58 -13.92 -0.26
C ASN A 88 -2.63 -15.13 -0.32
N HIS A 89 -2.92 -16.12 -1.18
CA HIS A 89 -2.18 -17.38 -1.41
C HIS A 89 -2.00 -18.33 -0.21
N HIS A 90 -2.16 -17.85 1.04
CA HIS A 90 -1.89 -18.61 2.26
C HIS A 90 -3.07 -18.63 3.23
N ASN A 91 -4.05 -17.73 3.09
CA ASN A 91 -5.24 -17.68 3.94
C ASN A 91 -6.45 -17.18 3.14
N ASN A 92 -7.60 -17.83 3.35
CA ASN A 92 -8.91 -17.34 2.95
C ASN A 92 -9.52 -16.55 4.12
N ILE A 93 -9.51 -15.22 4.01
CA ILE A 93 -9.98 -14.33 5.07
C ILE A 93 -11.38 -13.84 4.75
N VAL A 94 -12.34 -14.25 5.57
CA VAL A 94 -13.71 -13.73 5.54
C VAL A 94 -13.76 -12.38 6.24
N VAL A 95 -14.06 -11.32 5.48
CA VAL A 95 -14.15 -9.94 5.99
C VAL A 95 -15.58 -9.63 6.44
N PRO A 96 -15.79 -9.35 7.74
CA PRO A 96 -17.10 -8.96 8.26
C PRO A 96 -17.67 -7.70 7.59
N PRO A 97 -19.02 -7.54 7.52
CA PRO A 97 -19.63 -6.36 6.91
C PRO A 97 -19.22 -5.03 7.51
N ASN A 98 -19.05 -4.96 8.84
CA ASN A 98 -18.58 -3.76 9.54
C ASN A 98 -17.08 -3.48 9.36
N ARG A 99 -16.36 -4.37 8.67
CA ARG A 99 -14.92 -4.25 8.42
C ARG A 99 -14.58 -4.07 6.94
N ARG A 100 -15.56 -3.65 6.13
CA ARG A 100 -15.40 -3.36 4.71
C ARG A 100 -16.23 -2.14 4.30
N ARG A 101 -15.68 -1.31 3.43
CA ARG A 101 -16.35 -0.17 2.80
C ARG A 101 -15.76 0.10 1.42
N VAL A 102 -16.39 0.98 0.66
CA VAL A 102 -15.85 1.51 -0.59
C VAL A 102 -15.68 3.01 -0.42
N TYR A 103 -14.50 3.50 -0.76
CA TYR A 103 -14.15 4.92 -0.77
C TYR A 103 -13.67 5.30 -2.18
N HIS A 104 -14.32 6.27 -2.82
CA HIS A 104 -14.24 6.44 -4.28
C HIS A 104 -14.53 5.12 -5.02
N ASP A 105 -13.58 4.62 -5.79
CA ASP A 105 -13.63 3.32 -6.47
C ASP A 105 -12.61 2.34 -5.86
N VAL A 106 -12.30 2.50 -4.57
CA VAL A 106 -11.32 1.68 -3.82
C VAL A 106 -12.06 0.86 -2.77
N VAL A 107 -11.84 -0.45 -2.81
CA VAL A 107 -12.32 -1.39 -1.79
C VAL A 107 -11.41 -1.29 -0.58
N VAL A 108 -11.97 -0.88 0.56
CA VAL A 108 -11.27 -0.72 1.82
C VAL A 108 -11.73 -1.81 2.78
N VAL A 109 -10.81 -2.67 3.21
CA VAL A 109 -11.11 -3.84 4.02
C VAL A 109 -10.05 -3.97 5.09
N ARG A 110 -10.42 -4.02 6.37
CA ARG A 110 -9.44 -4.22 7.45
C ARG A 110 -9.89 -5.39 8.29
N PRO A 111 -9.66 -6.66 7.91
CA PRO A 111 -10.16 -7.80 8.69
C PRO A 111 -9.56 -7.87 10.09
N TYR A 112 -8.30 -7.43 10.25
CA TYR A 112 -7.56 -7.40 11.51
C TYR A 112 -7.11 -5.98 11.87
N GLY A 113 -6.66 -5.81 13.11
CA GLY A 113 -6.12 -4.56 13.65
C GLY A 113 -7.18 -3.50 13.95
N HIS A 114 -6.70 -2.28 14.11
CA HIS A 114 -7.51 -1.10 14.41
C HIS A 114 -8.34 -0.65 13.22
N TRP A 115 -9.52 -0.12 13.53
CA TRP A 115 -10.47 0.41 12.56
C TRP A 115 -10.50 1.94 12.64
N TYR A 116 -9.79 2.61 11.72
CA TYR A 116 -9.74 4.07 11.64
C TYR A 116 -9.84 4.58 10.19
N GLY A 117 -9.98 5.89 10.03
CA GLY A 117 -9.82 6.58 8.75
C GLY A 117 -8.34 6.75 8.37
N GLY A 118 -8.07 6.88 7.08
CA GLY A 118 -6.73 7.12 6.56
C GLY A 118 -5.91 5.84 6.34
N TYR A 119 -4.61 6.00 6.08
CA TYR A 119 -3.65 4.94 5.86
C TYR A 119 -2.22 5.44 6.16
N GLY A 120 -1.53 4.83 7.12
CA GLY A 120 -0.19 5.25 7.53
C GLY A 120 -0.17 6.68 8.05
N SER A 121 0.71 7.53 7.49
CA SER A 121 0.84 8.95 7.85
C SER A 121 -0.30 9.84 7.34
N TYR A 122 -1.23 9.31 6.54
CA TYR A 122 -2.41 10.01 6.06
C TYR A 122 -3.58 9.66 6.98
N TYR A 123 -4.10 10.61 7.75
CA TYR A 123 -5.07 10.33 8.83
C TYR A 123 -6.54 10.34 8.37
N ASP A 124 -6.81 10.86 7.17
CA ASP A 124 -8.12 10.93 6.58
C ASP A 124 -8.19 10.13 5.27
N ASP A 125 -9.34 9.52 4.99
CA ASP A 125 -9.56 8.79 3.73
C ASP A 125 -9.37 9.69 2.49
N ASN A 126 -9.68 10.99 2.62
CA ASN A 126 -9.47 11.98 1.56
C ASN A 126 -8.01 12.12 1.13
N ASP A 127 -7.05 11.93 2.03
CA ASP A 127 -5.63 12.03 1.72
C ASP A 127 -5.03 10.64 1.43
N ALA A 128 -5.62 9.61 2.01
CA ALA A 128 -5.15 8.23 1.93
C ALA A 128 -5.71 7.43 0.76
N TRP A 129 -6.74 7.91 0.04
CA TRP A 129 -7.52 7.12 -0.92
C TRP A 129 -6.68 6.37 -1.96
N LYS A 130 -5.52 6.90 -2.32
CA LYS A 130 -4.61 6.22 -3.25
C LYS A 130 -4.11 4.87 -2.71
N TRP A 131 -3.93 4.77 -1.40
CA TRP A 131 -3.31 3.64 -0.70
C TRP A 131 -4.30 2.75 0.05
N LEU A 132 -5.57 3.15 0.19
CA LEU A 132 -6.57 2.41 0.96
C LEU A 132 -6.76 0.95 0.50
N ALA A 133 -6.46 0.61 -0.76
CA ALA A 133 -6.50 -0.77 -1.24
C ALA A 133 -5.54 -1.71 -0.48
N PHE A 134 -4.41 -1.19 0.01
CA PHE A 134 -3.42 -1.99 0.74
C PHE A 134 -3.92 -2.53 2.08
N THR A 135 -5.06 -2.04 2.57
CA THR A 135 -5.76 -2.61 3.72
C THR A 135 -6.08 -4.11 3.55
N ALA A 136 -6.15 -4.61 2.30
CA ALA A 136 -6.31 -6.05 2.03
C ALA A 136 -5.04 -6.89 2.13
N ILE A 137 -3.85 -6.30 2.08
CA ILE A 137 -2.59 -7.01 2.38
C ILE A 137 -2.35 -6.88 3.87
N THR A 138 -2.99 -7.75 4.63
CA THR A 138 -3.15 -7.65 6.09
C THR A 138 -2.65 -8.90 6.80
N LEU A 139 -2.27 -8.74 8.07
CA LEU A 139 -1.69 -9.76 8.93
C LEU A 139 -2.54 -9.89 10.20
N LYS A 140 -2.72 -11.11 10.71
CA LYS A 140 -3.48 -11.35 11.94
C LYS A 140 -2.81 -10.73 13.17
N LEU A 141 -1.48 -10.66 13.20
CA LEU A 141 -0.71 -10.04 14.28
C LEU A 141 -1.04 -8.56 14.48
N LEU A 142 -1.66 -7.88 13.50
CA LEU A 142 -2.15 -6.51 13.67
C LEU A 142 -3.19 -6.37 14.80
N ASP A 143 -3.89 -7.44 15.19
CA ASP A 143 -4.80 -7.42 16.35
C ASP A 143 -4.07 -7.17 17.68
N ASN A 144 -2.74 -7.32 17.73
CA ASN A 144 -1.93 -7.27 18.94
C ASN A 144 -1.00 -6.05 19.03
N ILE A 145 -1.14 -5.08 18.13
CA ILE A 145 -0.38 -3.83 18.16
C ILE A 145 -1.32 -2.65 18.42
N ASN A 146 -0.79 -1.48 18.76
CA ASN A 146 -1.57 -0.24 18.90
C ASN A 146 -1.75 0.48 17.54
N GLU A 147 -2.58 1.53 17.50
CA GLU A 147 -2.85 2.28 16.28
C GLU A 147 -1.60 2.90 15.67
N GLU A 148 -0.69 3.46 16.48
CA GLU A 148 0.55 4.08 16.00
C GLU A 148 1.47 3.05 15.34
N GLN A 149 1.66 1.89 15.97
CA GLN A 149 2.41 0.76 15.41
C GLN A 149 1.81 0.28 14.08
N GLN A 150 0.47 0.24 13.98
CA GLN A 150 -0.20 -0.11 12.73
C GLN A 150 0.01 0.95 11.65
N ARG A 151 -0.01 2.24 12.00
CA ARG A 151 0.29 3.32 11.05
C ARG A 151 1.73 3.28 10.55
N GLU A 152 2.70 2.92 11.39
CA GLU A 152 4.09 2.71 10.96
C GLU A 152 4.21 1.58 9.93
N HIS A 153 3.50 0.46 10.15
CA HIS A 153 3.40 -0.61 9.17
C HIS A 153 2.78 -0.15 7.85
N GLU A 154 1.63 0.54 7.91
CA GLU A 154 0.93 1.07 6.74
C GLU A 154 1.82 2.09 5.98
N ALA A 155 2.58 2.93 6.69
CA ALA A 155 3.55 3.87 6.10
C ALA A 155 4.70 3.15 5.38
N ALA A 156 5.19 2.04 5.94
CA ALA A 156 6.18 1.19 5.28
C ALA A 156 5.63 0.60 3.97
N GLN A 157 4.35 0.21 3.94
CA GLN A 157 3.69 -0.25 2.70
C GLN A 157 3.65 0.86 1.65
N VAL A 158 3.26 2.08 2.04
CA VAL A 158 3.25 3.25 1.13
C VAL A 158 4.63 3.48 0.54
N LYS A 159 5.68 3.49 1.37
CA LYS A 159 7.05 3.71 0.90
C LYS A 159 7.55 2.58 -0.01
N ALA A 160 7.14 1.34 0.24
CA ALA A 160 7.50 0.20 -0.62
C ALA A 160 6.92 0.29 -2.05
N THR A 161 5.88 1.11 -2.27
CA THR A 161 5.31 1.32 -3.61
C THR A 161 6.28 1.98 -4.59
N THR A 162 7.28 2.71 -4.08
CA THR A 162 8.30 3.41 -4.88
C THR A 162 9.73 2.98 -4.58
N ALA A 163 9.95 2.17 -3.54
CA ALA A 163 11.27 1.63 -3.20
C ALA A 163 11.85 0.76 -4.34
N PRO A 164 13.18 0.57 -4.43
CA PRO A 164 13.76 -0.40 -5.34
C PRO A 164 13.25 -1.83 -5.05
N LEU A 165 13.25 -2.69 -6.08
CA LEU A 165 12.92 -4.10 -5.87
C LEU A 165 13.95 -4.77 -4.95
N ASN A 166 13.45 -5.66 -4.08
CA ASN A 166 14.23 -6.40 -3.09
C ASN A 166 14.96 -5.52 -2.05
N ASP A 167 14.56 -4.26 -1.91
CA ASP A 167 15.04 -3.36 -0.85
C ASP A 167 13.99 -3.25 0.26
N PRO A 168 14.20 -3.87 1.45
CA PRO A 168 13.21 -3.90 2.50
C PRO A 168 13.00 -2.53 3.14
N VAL A 169 11.76 -2.05 3.15
CA VAL A 169 11.35 -0.89 3.97
C VAL A 169 11.03 -1.39 5.37
N THR A 170 11.92 -1.12 6.32
CA THR A 170 11.76 -1.53 7.72
C THR A 170 11.06 -0.47 8.55
N TRP A 171 10.37 -0.92 9.60
CA TRP A 171 9.77 -0.07 10.63
C TRP A 171 9.88 -0.77 12.00
N SER A 172 9.87 0.01 13.08
CA SER A 172 9.90 -0.50 14.45
C SER A 172 9.31 0.53 15.40
N ASN A 173 8.42 0.10 16.30
CA ASN A 173 7.89 0.94 17.36
C ASN A 173 7.55 0.05 18.57
N GLY A 174 8.22 0.28 19.70
CA GLY A 174 8.07 -0.53 20.91
C GLY A 174 8.50 -1.99 20.71
N ASP A 175 7.59 -2.91 21.03
CA ASP A 175 7.76 -4.36 20.91
C ASP A 175 7.32 -4.93 19.55
N ALA A 176 6.90 -4.05 18.63
CA ALA A 176 6.49 -4.39 17.27
C ALA A 176 7.50 -3.87 16.24
N SER A 177 7.77 -4.69 15.24
CA SER A 177 8.65 -4.35 14.12
C SER A 177 8.25 -5.11 12.87
N GLY A 178 8.72 -4.66 11.71
CA GLY A 178 8.45 -5.37 10.48
C GLY A 178 9.19 -4.80 9.28
N SER A 179 8.87 -5.38 8.13
CA SER A 179 9.37 -4.91 6.84
C SER A 179 8.34 -5.11 5.74
N VAL A 180 8.41 -4.26 4.73
CA VAL A 180 7.67 -4.41 3.48
C VAL A 180 8.65 -4.32 2.31
N THR A 181 8.64 -5.32 1.46
CA THR A 181 9.55 -5.44 0.33
C THR A 181 8.74 -5.62 -0.95
N ALA A 182 9.00 -4.79 -1.97
CA ALA A 182 8.51 -5.07 -3.30
C ALA A 182 9.45 -6.09 -3.97
N VAL A 183 8.94 -7.28 -4.29
CA VAL A 183 9.76 -8.41 -4.77
C VAL A 183 9.70 -8.56 -6.29
N ARG A 184 8.64 -8.06 -6.91
CA ARG A 184 8.41 -8.14 -8.36
C ARG A 184 7.62 -6.92 -8.83
N GLU A 185 7.85 -6.50 -10.07
CA GLU A 185 7.04 -5.50 -10.76
C GLU A 185 6.85 -5.88 -12.23
N GLY A 186 5.83 -5.31 -12.86
CA GLY A 186 5.48 -5.63 -14.24
C GLY A 186 4.24 -4.89 -14.72
N THR A 187 3.58 -5.48 -15.72
CA THR A 187 2.35 -4.91 -16.28
C THR A 187 1.23 -5.94 -16.28
N SER A 188 0.01 -5.54 -15.95
CA SER A 188 -1.15 -6.40 -16.09
C SER A 188 -1.49 -6.68 -17.56
N SER A 189 -2.47 -7.55 -17.79
CA SER A 189 -3.08 -7.76 -19.11
C SER A 189 -3.69 -6.49 -19.70
N SER A 190 -4.19 -5.56 -18.86
CA SER A 190 -4.71 -4.26 -19.29
C SER A 190 -3.64 -3.17 -19.37
N GLY A 191 -2.36 -3.51 -19.16
CA GLY A 191 -1.23 -2.59 -19.22
C GLY A 191 -1.01 -1.71 -17.97
N ARG A 192 -1.66 -2.01 -16.84
CA ARG A 192 -1.42 -1.28 -15.58
C ARG A 192 -0.09 -1.67 -14.96
N TYR A 193 0.61 -0.71 -14.36
CA TYR A 193 1.82 -0.99 -13.59
C TYR A 193 1.45 -1.75 -12.32
N CYS A 194 2.09 -2.89 -12.08
CA CYS A 194 1.82 -3.74 -10.93
C CYS A 194 3.09 -4.05 -10.16
N ARG A 195 2.94 -4.22 -8.85
CA ARG A 195 3.99 -4.62 -7.92
C ARG A 195 3.48 -5.71 -6.98
N GLU A 196 4.33 -6.68 -6.70
CA GLU A 196 4.11 -7.71 -5.69
C GLU A 196 4.90 -7.36 -4.43
N PHE A 197 4.23 -7.47 -3.29
CA PHE A 197 4.74 -7.11 -1.99
C PHE A 197 4.81 -8.34 -1.10
N GLN A 198 5.95 -8.50 -0.43
CA GLN A 198 6.11 -9.36 0.72
C GLN A 198 6.19 -8.50 1.97
N GLN A 199 5.50 -8.93 3.02
CA GLN A 199 5.44 -8.23 4.29
C GLN A 199 5.77 -9.19 5.42
N THR A 200 6.41 -8.65 6.45
CA THR A 200 6.71 -9.36 7.68
C THR A 200 6.37 -8.45 8.86
N ILE A 201 5.73 -9.02 9.88
CA ILE A 201 5.53 -8.37 11.18
C ILE A 201 6.02 -9.31 12.29
N THR A 202 6.69 -8.72 13.28
CA THR A 202 7.09 -9.38 14.52
C THR A 202 6.52 -8.61 15.72
N VAL A 203 5.79 -9.30 16.60
CA VAL A 203 5.20 -8.75 17.83
C VAL A 203 5.41 -9.74 18.97
N GLY A 204 6.04 -9.31 20.06
CA GLY A 204 6.26 -10.18 21.23
C GLY A 204 6.96 -11.50 20.90
N GLY A 205 7.90 -11.49 19.94
CA GLY A 205 8.63 -12.67 19.47
C GLY A 205 7.88 -13.59 18.50
N LYS A 206 6.61 -13.29 18.18
CA LYS A 206 5.86 -14.00 17.13
C LYS A 206 6.04 -13.29 15.80
N LYS A 207 6.28 -14.06 14.73
CA LYS A 207 6.46 -13.56 13.36
C LYS A 207 5.32 -14.04 12.47
N GLU A 208 4.82 -13.16 11.60
CA GLU A 208 3.86 -13.47 10.54
C GLU A 208 4.28 -12.81 9.23
N ASP A 209 4.05 -13.50 8.12
CA ASP A 209 4.37 -13.03 6.77
C ASP A 209 3.08 -12.94 5.93
N ALA A 210 2.98 -11.96 5.05
CA ALA A 210 1.86 -11.77 4.12
C ALA A 210 2.38 -11.37 2.75
N PHE A 211 1.60 -11.70 1.72
CA PHE A 211 1.90 -11.40 0.33
C PHE A 211 0.69 -10.75 -0.32
N GLY A 212 0.94 -9.92 -1.32
CA GLY A 212 -0.11 -9.41 -2.17
C GLY A 212 0.41 -8.63 -3.36
N THR A 213 -0.36 -8.66 -4.44
CA THR A 213 -0.07 -7.91 -5.65
C THR A 213 -1.01 -6.73 -5.74
N ALA A 214 -0.50 -5.58 -6.14
CA ALA A 214 -1.30 -4.40 -6.41
C ALA A 214 -0.95 -3.80 -7.76
N CYS A 215 -1.95 -3.31 -8.48
CA CYS A 215 -1.80 -2.59 -9.74
C CYS A 215 -2.29 -1.15 -9.59
N GLN A 216 -1.52 -0.20 -10.11
CA GLN A 216 -1.86 1.22 -10.09
C GLN A 216 -2.87 1.56 -11.20
N LYS A 217 -3.95 2.22 -10.81
CA LYS A 217 -4.97 2.76 -11.73
C LYS A 217 -4.50 4.09 -12.36
N PRO A 218 -5.13 4.55 -13.45
CA PRO A 218 -4.81 5.83 -14.09
C PRO A 218 -4.95 7.06 -13.18
N ASP A 219 -5.83 6.99 -12.17
CA ASP A 219 -6.03 8.04 -11.16
C ASP A 219 -4.93 8.07 -10.07
N GLY A 220 -3.98 7.11 -10.13
CA GLY A 220 -2.86 6.97 -9.21
C GLY A 220 -3.17 6.14 -7.95
N SER A 221 -4.42 5.75 -7.72
CA SER A 221 -4.76 4.82 -6.64
C SER A 221 -4.43 3.37 -7.00
N TRP A 222 -4.17 2.56 -5.99
CA TRP A 222 -3.89 1.14 -6.19
C TRP A 222 -5.15 0.32 -6.11
N GLU A 223 -5.10 -0.83 -6.76
CA GLU A 223 -6.08 -1.89 -6.66
C GLU A 223 -5.30 -3.18 -6.40
N ILE A 224 -5.60 -3.89 -5.31
CA ILE A 224 -5.07 -5.25 -5.12
C ILE A 224 -5.52 -6.14 -6.28
N VAL A 225 -4.76 -7.13 -6.68
CA VAL A 225 -5.20 -8.10 -7.67
C VAL A 225 -4.87 -9.48 -7.18
N SER A 226 -5.72 -10.44 -7.52
CA SER A 226 -5.39 -11.85 -7.37
C SER A 226 -4.41 -12.25 -8.48
N ASP A 227 -3.32 -12.93 -8.13
CA ASP A 227 -2.44 -13.61 -9.10
C ASP A 227 -2.94 -15.05 -9.35
#